data_AF-A0A1F3VEN4-F1
#
_entry.id   AF-A0A1F3VEN4-F1
#
_cell.length_a   1.000
_cell.length_b   1.000
_cell.length_c   1.000
_cell.angle_alpha   90.00
_cell.angle_beta   90.00
_cell.angle_gamma   90.00
#
_symmetry.space_group_name_H-M   'P 1'
#
loop_
_entity.id
_entity.type
_entity.pdbx_description
1 polymer ?
#
loop_
_entity_poly.entity_id
_entity_poly.type
_entity_poly.pdbx_seq_one_letter_code
_entity_poly.pdbx_strand_id
1 'polypeptide(L)'
;MNKSIFDGKIILNNKKITTSLAPSTSTSKKIMNVKLNAPDISFEETFMRHFNTLGLNGQEKSQLSLKHRREMCAYKNVDQRSLKSAIKNLSKRINDDSSSEITIEADDFGSYVCLATIFSGEISTNKMVHFELNNIPLKLMSPQLLSGKINSANITVNINFEHGHWVTSFKTLHALPTGIELDHNIVYKKACA
;
A
#
# COMPACT_ATOMS: atom_id res chain seq x y z
N MET A 1 18.53 20.29 -13.19
CA MET A 1 18.50 19.54 -14.46
C MET A 1 17.45 18.44 -14.37
N ASN A 2 16.77 18.20 -15.49
CA ASN A 2 15.44 17.61 -15.66
C ASN A 2 15.24 16.12 -15.29
N LYS A 3 13.98 15.83 -14.89
CA LYS A 3 13.15 14.61 -15.06
C LYS A 3 13.66 13.33 -14.39
N SER A 4 12.88 12.67 -13.53
CA SER A 4 11.85 11.67 -13.92
C SER A 4 11.57 10.78 -12.68
N ILE A 5 10.45 10.08 -12.41
CA ILE A 5 9.07 9.91 -12.93
C ILE A 5 8.45 9.02 -11.84
N PHE A 6 7.36 9.44 -11.20
CA PHE A 6 6.40 8.50 -10.62
C PHE A 6 5.03 8.99 -11.00
N ASP A 7 4.44 8.36 -12.01
CA ASP A 7 3.14 8.70 -12.59
C ASP A 7 2.03 7.71 -12.20
N GLY A 8 1.65 7.71 -10.92
CA GLY A 8 0.42 7.07 -10.40
C GLY A 8 -0.83 7.97 -10.39
N LYS A 9 -1.84 7.63 -11.19
CA LYS A 9 -3.07 8.42 -11.44
C LYS A 9 -4.21 7.98 -10.51
N ILE A 10 -4.80 8.85 -9.67
CA ILE A 10 -6.05 8.57 -8.91
C ILE A 10 -7.25 8.58 -9.88
N ILE A 11 -7.96 7.46 -10.06
CA ILE A 11 -9.13 7.39 -10.97
C ILE A 11 -10.43 7.14 -10.20
N LEU A 12 -11.10 8.23 -9.81
CA LEU A 12 -12.45 8.18 -9.25
C LEU A 12 -13.47 8.16 -10.40
N ASN A 13 -13.99 7.00 -10.78
CA ASN A 13 -15.07 6.90 -11.77
C ASN A 13 -16.44 6.95 -11.09
N ASN A 14 -17.24 7.96 -11.44
CA ASN A 14 -18.67 8.01 -11.17
C ASN A 14 -19.41 7.72 -12.49
N LYS A 15 -20.07 6.56 -12.61
CA LYS A 15 -21.10 6.38 -13.64
C LYS A 15 -22.47 6.60 -13.01
N LYS A 16 -23.10 7.74 -13.33
CA LYS A 16 -24.56 7.92 -13.22
C LYS A 16 -25.19 7.16 -14.38
N ILE A 17 -26.06 6.19 -14.09
CA ILE A 17 -26.97 5.61 -15.09
C ILE A 17 -28.31 6.34 -14.93
N THR A 18 -28.68 7.11 -15.95
CA THR A 18 -30.04 7.60 -16.13
C THR A 18 -30.91 6.49 -16.72
N THR A 19 -32.10 6.39 -16.14
CA THR A 19 -33.22 5.48 -16.41
C THR A 19 -33.49 5.17 -17.89
N SER A 20 -33.41 3.88 -18.26
CA SER A 20 -34.39 3.22 -19.13
C SER A 20 -34.32 1.69 -18.97
N LEU A 21 -35.50 1.07 -18.88
CA LEU A 21 -35.81 -0.33 -18.58
C LEU A 21 -34.84 -1.40 -19.13
N ALA A 22 -34.06 -2.01 -18.24
CA ALA A 22 -33.63 -3.42 -18.25
C ALA A 22 -32.98 -3.73 -16.88
N PRO A 23 -33.33 -4.79 -16.14
CA PRO A 23 -32.67 -5.08 -14.87
C PRO A 23 -31.39 -5.88 -15.14
N SER A 24 -30.39 -5.22 -15.73
CA SER A 24 -29.00 -5.67 -15.65
C SER A 24 -28.39 -5.09 -14.37
N THR A 25 -27.95 -5.97 -13.47
CA THR A 25 -27.28 -5.61 -12.22
C THR A 25 -25.90 -5.01 -12.52
N SER A 26 -25.84 -3.69 -12.69
CA SER A 26 -24.60 -2.96 -12.93
C SER A 26 -24.00 -2.42 -11.62
N THR A 27 -22.94 -3.06 -11.13
CA THR A 27 -22.12 -2.63 -9.98
C THR A 27 -21.15 -1.52 -10.38
N SER A 28 -21.17 -0.39 -9.66
CA SER A 28 -20.28 0.76 -9.91
C SER A 28 -18.94 0.63 -9.18
N LYS A 29 -17.82 0.57 -9.91
CA LYS A 29 -16.45 0.43 -9.37
C LYS A 29 -15.71 1.79 -9.37
N LYS A 30 -15.15 2.20 -8.23
CA LYS A 30 -14.43 3.49 -8.00
C LYS A 30 -13.01 3.19 -7.49
N ILE A 31 -11.96 3.90 -7.93
CA ILE A 31 -10.55 3.59 -7.58
C ILE A 31 -9.83 4.86 -7.04
N MET A 32 -8.85 4.73 -6.12
CA MET A 32 -8.11 5.87 -5.55
C MET A 32 -6.60 5.57 -5.43
N ASN A 33 -5.71 6.45 -5.92
CA ASN A 33 -4.24 6.20 -6.05
C ASN A 33 -3.32 7.25 -5.37
N VAL A 34 -2.92 7.03 -4.12
CA VAL A 34 -2.10 8.02 -3.39
C VAL A 34 -0.65 8.11 -3.91
N LYS A 35 -0.15 9.31 -4.26
CA LYS A 35 1.29 9.57 -4.46
C LYS A 35 1.84 10.39 -3.30
N LEU A 36 2.88 9.90 -2.61
CA LEU A 36 3.76 10.74 -1.79
C LEU A 36 5.19 10.62 -2.32
N ASN A 37 5.97 11.68 -2.14
CA ASN A 37 7.36 11.67 -2.53
C ASN A 37 8.15 10.82 -1.54
N ALA A 38 8.95 9.90 -2.06
CA ALA A 38 10.05 9.33 -1.31
C ALA A 38 10.93 10.48 -0.74
N PRO A 39 11.36 10.41 0.53
CA PRO A 39 12.32 11.36 1.07
C PRO A 39 13.60 11.34 0.23
N ASP A 40 14.28 12.49 0.15
CA ASP A 40 15.61 12.54 -0.46
C ASP A 40 16.59 11.85 0.49
N ILE A 41 17.19 10.75 0.03
CA ILE A 41 18.03 9.88 0.85
C ILE A 41 19.49 10.22 0.58
N SER A 42 20.23 10.54 1.64
CA SER A 42 21.66 10.79 1.56
C SER A 42 22.41 9.53 1.06
N PHE A 43 23.57 9.71 0.42
CA PHE A 43 24.33 8.57 -0.08
C PHE A 43 24.74 7.62 1.05
N GLU A 44 25.07 8.18 2.21
CA GLU A 44 25.49 7.47 3.42
C GLU A 44 24.39 6.53 3.94
N GLU A 45 23.13 6.96 3.90
CA GLU A 45 21.99 6.13 4.29
C GLU A 45 21.79 4.93 3.37
N THR A 46 22.31 4.99 2.14
CA THR A 46 22.28 3.85 1.24
C THR A 46 23.36 2.82 1.54
N PHE A 47 24.28 3.01 2.50
CA PHE A 47 25.33 2.01 2.75
C PHE A 47 24.78 0.64 3.16
N MET A 48 25.42 -0.44 2.65
CA MET A 48 25.00 -1.84 2.83
C MET A 48 24.71 -2.20 4.30
N ARG A 49 25.48 -1.64 5.24
CA ARG A 49 25.31 -1.85 6.69
C ARG A 49 23.90 -1.54 7.20
N HIS A 50 23.18 -0.59 6.58
CA HIS A 50 21.84 -0.16 6.98
C HIS A 50 20.74 -1.17 6.59
N PHE A 51 21.08 -2.20 5.80
CA PHE A 51 20.18 -3.25 5.35
C PHE A 51 20.44 -4.60 6.03
N ASN A 52 21.49 -4.70 6.87
CA ASN A 52 21.83 -5.93 7.59
C ASN A 52 20.69 -6.40 8.51
N THR A 53 19.95 -5.45 9.09
CA THR A 53 18.82 -5.72 9.98
C THR A 53 17.58 -6.24 9.26
N LEU A 54 17.53 -6.19 7.92
CA LEU A 54 16.40 -6.70 7.15
C LEU A 54 16.39 -8.22 7.05
N GLY A 55 17.52 -8.89 7.36
CA GLY A 55 17.61 -10.35 7.28
C GLY A 55 17.64 -10.87 5.85
N LEU A 56 18.02 -10.05 4.86
CA LEU A 56 18.14 -10.49 3.46
C LEU A 56 19.07 -11.70 3.35
N ASN A 57 18.65 -12.70 2.60
CA ASN A 57 19.46 -13.89 2.34
C ASN A 57 20.59 -13.60 1.33
N GLY A 58 21.49 -14.57 1.10
CA GLY A 58 22.65 -14.37 0.21
C GLY A 58 22.25 -13.99 -1.23
N GLN A 59 21.21 -14.61 -1.77
CA GLN A 59 20.70 -14.33 -3.11
C GLN A 59 20.13 -12.90 -3.18
N GLU A 60 19.31 -12.51 -2.22
CA GLU A 60 18.74 -11.16 -2.14
C GLU A 60 19.82 -10.09 -1.98
N LYS A 61 20.82 -10.32 -1.13
CA LYS A 61 21.97 -9.42 -0.96
C LYS A 61 22.74 -9.22 -2.25
N SER A 62 22.90 -10.28 -3.07
CA SER A 62 23.57 -10.17 -4.37
C SER A 62 22.81 -9.29 -5.36
N GLN A 63 21.49 -9.16 -5.21
CA GLN A 63 20.63 -8.32 -6.05
C GLN A 63 20.50 -6.89 -5.50
N LEU A 64 21.11 -6.56 -4.36
CA LEU A 64 20.93 -5.28 -3.66
C LEU A 64 21.71 -4.12 -4.32
N SER A 65 21.21 -3.67 -5.47
CA SER A 65 21.73 -2.52 -6.20
C SER A 65 21.59 -1.19 -5.42
N LEU A 66 22.30 -0.14 -5.84
CA LEU A 66 22.10 1.21 -5.29
C LEU A 66 20.65 1.69 -5.45
N LYS A 67 20.01 1.35 -6.57
CA LYS A 67 18.59 1.69 -6.81
C LYS A 67 17.71 1.05 -5.74
N HIS A 68 17.86 -0.26 -5.51
CA HIS A 68 17.08 -0.98 -4.49
C HIS A 68 17.30 -0.42 -3.09
N ARG A 69 18.53 -0.06 -2.74
CA ARG A 69 18.86 0.56 -1.45
C ARG A 69 18.17 1.91 -1.26
N ARG A 70 18.10 2.73 -2.32
CA ARG A 70 17.35 4.00 -2.29
C ARG A 70 15.85 3.78 -2.08
N GLU A 71 15.24 2.85 -2.83
CA GLU A 71 13.83 2.48 -2.66
C GLU A 71 13.56 2.04 -1.22
N MET A 72 14.34 1.09 -0.71
CA MET A 72 14.18 0.59 0.65
C MET A 72 14.33 1.69 1.71
N CYS A 73 15.31 2.59 1.56
CA CYS A 73 15.45 3.72 2.47
C CYS A 73 14.26 4.68 2.41
N ALA A 74 13.70 4.93 1.21
CA ALA A 74 12.53 5.77 1.06
C ALA A 74 11.33 5.25 1.88
N TYR A 75 11.07 3.94 1.85
CA TYR A 75 10.01 3.31 2.65
C TYR A 75 10.29 3.31 4.16
N LYS A 76 11.56 3.22 4.58
CA LYS A 76 11.94 3.27 6.00
C LYS A 76 11.85 4.68 6.57
N ASN A 77 12.14 5.70 5.76
CA ASN A 77 12.27 7.09 6.18
C ASN A 77 11.08 7.96 5.78
N VAL A 78 9.91 7.35 5.54
CA VAL A 78 8.68 8.07 5.17
C VAL A 78 8.39 9.19 6.16
N ASP A 79 8.20 10.41 5.64
CA ASP A 79 7.81 11.55 6.46
C ASP A 79 6.45 11.30 7.13
N GLN A 80 6.47 11.21 8.45
CA GLN A 80 5.32 10.85 9.25
C GLN A 80 4.21 11.91 9.17
N ARG A 81 4.53 13.19 8.93
CA ARG A 81 3.51 14.24 8.79
C ARG A 81 2.74 14.07 7.49
N SER A 82 3.46 13.91 6.39
CA SER A 82 2.88 13.68 5.06
C SER A 82 2.06 12.40 5.04
N LEU A 83 2.56 11.32 5.64
CA LEU A 83 1.83 10.06 5.76
C LEU A 83 0.54 10.22 6.57
N LYS A 84 0.58 10.87 7.74
CA LYS A 84 -0.62 11.14 8.55
C LYS A 84 -1.64 11.99 7.78
N SER A 85 -1.18 12.97 7.00
CA SER A 85 -2.08 13.76 6.15
C SER A 85 -2.71 12.89 5.06
N ALA A 86 -1.94 11.98 4.45
CA ALA A 86 -2.43 11.08 3.43
C ALA A 86 -3.48 10.10 3.98
N ILE A 87 -3.23 9.53 5.16
CA ILE A 87 -4.17 8.67 5.90
C ILE A 87 -5.48 9.42 6.13
N LYS A 88 -5.45 10.58 6.80
CA LYS A 88 -6.66 11.37 7.08
C LYS A 88 -7.46 11.72 5.82
N ASN A 89 -6.76 12.08 4.75
CA ASN A 89 -7.40 12.40 3.48
C ASN A 89 -8.05 11.18 2.85
N LEU A 90 -7.41 10.00 2.90
CA LEU A 90 -7.97 8.75 2.38
C LEU A 90 -9.16 8.30 3.23
N SER A 91 -9.03 8.25 4.55
CA SER A 91 -10.11 7.91 5.50
C SER A 91 -11.34 8.79 5.27
N LYS A 92 -11.14 10.11 5.20
CA LYS A 92 -12.22 11.06 4.95
C LYS A 92 -12.93 10.78 3.62
N ARG A 93 -12.17 10.55 2.55
CA ARG A 93 -12.75 10.27 1.23
C ARG A 93 -13.54 8.95 1.19
N ILE A 94 -13.10 7.93 1.92
CA ILE A 94 -13.82 6.65 2.05
C ILE A 94 -15.13 6.87 2.82
N ASN A 95 -15.06 7.59 3.93
CA ASN A 95 -16.21 7.81 4.81
C ASN A 95 -17.27 8.73 4.19
N ASP A 96 -16.83 9.79 3.50
CA ASP A 96 -17.68 10.76 2.81
C ASP A 96 -18.27 10.21 1.50
N ASP A 97 -17.82 9.04 1.03
CA ASP A 97 -18.40 8.41 -0.17
C ASP A 97 -19.87 8.04 0.08
N SER A 98 -20.73 8.14 -0.93
CA SER A 98 -22.12 7.72 -0.80
C SER A 98 -22.30 6.20 -0.84
N SER A 99 -21.35 5.47 -1.39
CA SER A 99 -21.41 4.01 -1.58
C SER A 99 -21.17 3.30 -0.25
N SER A 100 -21.98 2.29 0.05
CA SER A 100 -21.77 1.43 1.22
C SER A 100 -20.65 0.41 0.99
N GLU A 101 -20.35 0.09 -0.28
CA GLU A 101 -19.29 -0.84 -0.68
C GLU A 101 -18.30 -0.14 -1.61
N ILE A 102 -17.01 -0.29 -1.32
CA ILE A 102 -15.92 0.42 -2.01
C ILE A 102 -14.79 -0.58 -2.27
N THR A 103 -14.24 -0.56 -3.48
CA THR A 103 -12.98 -1.28 -3.80
C THR A 103 -11.86 -0.26 -3.98
N ILE A 104 -10.68 -0.50 -3.44
CA ILE A 104 -9.52 0.39 -3.55
C ILE A 104 -8.36 -0.42 -4.08
N GLU A 105 -7.94 -0.11 -5.29
CA GLU A 105 -6.75 -0.70 -5.91
C GLU A 105 -5.58 0.27 -5.76
N ALA A 106 -4.44 -0.23 -5.30
CA ALA A 106 -3.23 0.58 -5.12
C ALA A 106 -1.98 -0.23 -5.44
N ASP A 107 -0.89 0.47 -5.73
CA ASP A 107 0.43 -0.11 -6.00
C ASP A 107 1.51 0.69 -5.25
N ASP A 108 2.67 0.07 -5.05
CA ASP A 108 3.86 0.68 -4.46
C ASP A 108 3.54 1.47 -3.16
N PHE A 109 3.83 2.76 -3.17
CA PHE A 109 3.63 3.67 -2.07
C PHE A 109 2.13 3.91 -1.79
N GLY A 110 1.28 3.81 -2.81
CA GLY A 110 -0.17 3.86 -2.64
C GLY A 110 -0.65 2.70 -1.77
N SER A 111 -0.12 1.49 -2.01
CA SER A 111 -0.39 0.32 -1.17
C SER A 111 0.06 0.54 0.27
N TYR A 112 1.24 1.15 0.46
CA TYR A 112 1.74 1.52 1.78
C TYR A 112 0.77 2.44 2.53
N VAL A 113 0.25 3.49 1.88
CA VAL A 113 -0.71 4.42 2.49
C VAL A 113 -2.03 3.72 2.78
N CYS A 114 -2.53 2.88 1.87
CA CYS A 114 -3.77 2.14 2.09
C CYS A 114 -3.65 1.24 3.33
N LEU A 115 -2.55 0.49 3.45
CA LEU A 115 -2.32 -0.36 4.61
C LEU A 115 -2.20 0.47 5.89
N ALA A 116 -1.45 1.56 5.88
CA ALA A 116 -1.38 2.47 7.03
C ALA A 116 -2.75 3.08 7.39
N THR A 117 -3.63 3.30 6.41
CA THR A 117 -4.99 3.80 6.62
C THR A 117 -5.89 2.74 7.24
N ILE A 118 -5.80 1.49 6.81
CA ILE A 118 -6.52 0.37 7.42
C ILE A 118 -6.16 0.27 8.91
N PHE A 119 -4.87 0.31 9.22
CA PHE A 119 -4.39 0.24 10.60
C PHE A 119 -4.64 1.51 11.42
N SER A 120 -4.97 2.64 10.80
CA SER A 120 -5.35 3.85 11.55
C SER A 120 -6.67 3.69 12.30
N GLY A 121 -7.54 2.76 11.88
CA GLY A 121 -8.87 2.57 12.44
C GLY A 121 -9.86 3.71 12.12
N GLU A 122 -9.50 4.62 11.22
CA GLU A 122 -10.33 5.79 10.88
C GLU A 122 -11.42 5.51 9.82
N ILE A 123 -11.48 4.28 9.27
CA ILE A 123 -12.52 3.88 8.31
C ILE A 123 -13.80 3.53 9.07
N SER A 124 -14.91 4.15 8.68
CA SER A 124 -16.20 3.96 9.31
C SER A 124 -16.72 2.53 9.15
N THR A 125 -17.33 2.01 10.21
CA THR A 125 -17.79 0.61 10.32
C THR A 125 -18.99 0.29 9.43
N ASN A 126 -19.69 1.31 8.95
CA ASN A 126 -20.80 1.19 8.00
C ASN A 126 -20.35 1.10 6.53
N LYS A 127 -19.03 1.11 6.26
CA LYS A 127 -18.46 0.96 4.93
C LYS A 127 -17.85 -0.43 4.79
N MET A 128 -18.27 -1.19 3.78
CA MET A 128 -17.57 -2.38 3.33
C MET A 128 -16.47 -1.95 2.37
N VAL A 129 -15.20 -2.22 2.69
CA VAL A 129 -14.07 -1.77 1.88
C VAL A 129 -13.17 -2.93 1.52
N HIS A 130 -12.95 -3.14 0.22
CA HIS A 130 -12.06 -4.16 -0.32
C HIS A 130 -10.81 -3.50 -0.87
N PHE A 131 -9.64 -3.87 -0.36
CA PHE A 131 -8.36 -3.35 -0.82
C PHE A 131 -7.64 -4.38 -1.69
N GLU A 132 -7.21 -3.99 -2.87
CA GLU A 132 -6.31 -4.75 -3.75
C GLU A 132 -4.97 -4.01 -3.79
N LEU A 133 -4.01 -4.48 -2.99
CA LEU A 133 -2.72 -3.84 -2.77
C LEU A 133 -1.63 -4.58 -3.51
N ASN A 134 -0.92 -3.89 -4.39
CA ASN A 134 0.16 -4.47 -5.16
C ASN A 134 1.52 -3.99 -4.65
N ASN A 135 2.51 -4.88 -4.74
CA ASN A 135 3.94 -4.60 -4.62
C ASN A 135 4.43 -3.87 -3.36
N ILE A 136 3.75 -4.06 -2.22
CA ILE A 136 4.10 -3.41 -0.96
C ILE A 136 5.28 -4.09 -0.23
N PRO A 137 6.37 -3.39 0.13
CA PRO A 137 7.47 -3.95 0.92
C PRO A 137 7.11 -3.99 2.42
N LEU A 138 6.26 -4.94 2.81
CA LEU A 138 5.70 -5.10 4.15
C LEU A 138 6.75 -5.03 5.27
N LYS A 139 7.92 -5.65 5.09
CA LYS A 139 8.98 -5.67 6.12
C LYS A 139 9.55 -4.29 6.45
N LEU A 140 9.40 -3.33 5.53
CA LEU A 140 9.90 -1.96 5.68
C LEU A 140 8.89 -1.04 6.35
N MET A 141 7.65 -1.49 6.57
CA MET A 141 6.66 -0.68 7.27
C MET A 141 7.05 -0.49 8.73
N SER A 142 6.83 0.72 9.25
CA SER A 142 7.06 0.99 10.67
C SER A 142 6.07 0.18 11.51
N PRO A 143 6.52 -0.57 12.53
CA PRO A 143 5.63 -1.26 13.46
C PRO A 143 4.62 -0.34 14.16
N GLN A 144 4.98 0.94 14.37
CA GLN A 144 4.09 1.92 14.98
C GLN A 144 2.86 2.24 14.11
N LEU A 145 2.98 2.07 12.79
CA LEU A 145 1.86 2.21 11.86
C LEU A 145 0.95 0.98 11.87
N LEU A 146 1.49 -0.19 12.22
CA LEU A 146 0.78 -1.47 12.17
C LEU A 146 0.21 -1.88 13.55
N SER A 147 0.45 -1.09 14.60
CA SER A 147 -0.03 -1.37 15.96
C SER A 147 -1.44 -0.82 16.25
N GLY A 148 -2.10 -0.21 15.27
CA GLY A 148 -3.42 0.36 15.46
C GLY A 148 -4.53 -0.70 15.46
N LYS A 149 -5.69 -0.35 16.05
CA LYS A 149 -6.86 -1.24 16.09
C LYS A 149 -7.59 -1.19 14.76
N ILE A 150 -7.62 -2.32 14.04
CA ILE A 150 -8.40 -2.49 12.82
C ILE A 150 -9.82 -2.90 13.20
N ASN A 151 -10.83 -2.35 12.50
CA ASN A 151 -12.14 -2.99 12.46
C ASN A 151 -12.18 -3.93 11.26
N SER A 152 -11.88 -5.20 11.50
CA SER A 152 -11.67 -6.19 10.44
C SER A 152 -12.97 -6.71 9.83
N ALA A 153 -14.11 -6.54 10.50
CA ALA A 153 -15.38 -7.12 10.07
C ALA A 153 -15.87 -6.55 8.72
N ASN A 154 -15.45 -5.33 8.38
CA ASN A 154 -15.90 -4.60 7.20
C ASN A 154 -14.78 -4.31 6.19
N ILE A 155 -13.58 -4.85 6.41
CA ILE A 155 -12.40 -4.62 5.57
C ILE A 155 -11.83 -5.94 5.09
N THR A 156 -11.71 -6.07 3.76
CA THR A 156 -10.96 -7.17 3.12
C THR A 156 -9.71 -6.61 2.49
N VAL A 157 -8.58 -7.30 2.60
CA VAL A 157 -7.32 -6.88 1.98
C VAL A 157 -6.71 -8.05 1.20
N ASN A 158 -6.46 -7.83 -0.08
CA ASN A 158 -5.72 -8.72 -0.96
C ASN A 158 -4.36 -8.08 -1.25
N ILE A 159 -3.28 -8.81 -0.98
CA ILE A 159 -1.92 -8.35 -1.28
C ILE A 159 -1.35 -9.21 -2.41
N ASN A 160 -0.95 -8.58 -3.51
CA ASN A 160 -0.35 -9.23 -4.67
C ASN A 160 1.05 -8.68 -4.94
N PHE A 161 1.89 -9.50 -5.57
CA PHE A 161 3.26 -9.17 -5.93
C PHE A 161 3.45 -9.47 -7.42
N GLU A 162 3.59 -8.42 -8.22
CA GLU A 162 3.63 -8.50 -9.67
C GLU A 162 5.02 -8.88 -10.19
N HIS A 163 5.06 -9.71 -11.23
CA HIS A 163 6.33 -10.17 -11.79
C HIS A 163 7.14 -9.00 -12.38
N GLY A 164 8.46 -9.01 -12.14
CA GLY A 164 9.38 -7.98 -12.63
C GLY A 164 9.43 -6.71 -11.77
N HIS A 165 8.57 -6.57 -10.76
CA HIS A 165 8.64 -5.44 -9.83
C HIS A 165 9.82 -5.59 -8.86
N TRP A 166 10.47 -4.48 -8.47
CA TRP A 166 11.71 -4.52 -7.69
C TRP A 166 11.56 -5.27 -6.36
N VAL A 167 10.40 -5.16 -5.71
CA VAL A 167 10.12 -5.82 -4.43
C VAL A 167 10.09 -7.35 -4.57
N THR A 168 9.75 -7.87 -5.75
CA THR A 168 9.63 -9.33 -5.97
C THR A 168 10.97 -10.04 -5.98
N SER A 169 12.05 -9.31 -6.25
CA SER A 169 13.43 -9.75 -6.05
C SER A 169 13.80 -10.01 -4.58
N PHE A 170 13.00 -9.51 -3.63
CA PHE A 170 13.29 -9.58 -2.19
C PHE A 170 12.11 -10.19 -1.42
N LYS A 171 12.00 -11.51 -1.43
CA LYS A 171 10.99 -12.28 -0.66
C LYS A 171 10.96 -11.94 0.83
N THR A 172 12.10 -11.59 1.41
CA THR A 172 12.21 -11.14 2.81
C THR A 172 11.38 -9.87 3.07
N LEU A 173 11.19 -9.02 2.05
CA LEU A 173 10.36 -7.82 2.18
C LEU A 173 8.85 -8.11 2.15
N HIS A 174 8.43 -9.30 1.70
CA HIS A 174 7.02 -9.69 1.63
C HIS A 174 6.46 -10.11 3.00
N ALA A 175 7.33 -10.32 3.99
CA ALA A 175 6.92 -10.67 5.34
C ALA A 175 6.63 -9.41 6.18
N LEU A 176 5.65 -9.49 7.06
CA LEU A 176 5.42 -8.45 8.06
C LEU A 176 6.61 -8.27 9.02
N PRO A 177 6.73 -7.09 9.66
CA PRO A 177 7.59 -6.93 10.82
C PRO A 177 7.24 -7.93 11.94
N THR A 178 8.23 -8.36 12.70
CA THR A 178 8.05 -9.34 13.78
C THR A 178 7.08 -8.81 14.83
N GLY A 179 6.14 -9.65 15.28
CA GLY A 179 5.13 -9.28 16.29
C GLY A 179 3.91 -8.54 15.74
N ILE A 180 3.80 -8.40 14.42
CA ILE A 180 2.60 -7.91 13.74
C ILE A 180 1.90 -9.08 13.06
N GLU A 181 0.62 -9.27 13.38
CA GLU A 181 -0.28 -10.18 12.69
C GLU A 181 -1.34 -9.37 11.95
N LEU A 182 -1.61 -9.72 10.70
CA LEU A 182 -2.77 -9.21 9.98
C LEU A 182 -3.97 -10.10 10.35
N ASP A 183 -5.12 -9.47 10.61
CA ASP A 183 -6.37 -10.16 10.95
C ASP A 183 -6.79 -11.16 9.85
N HIS A 184 -7.63 -12.12 10.20
CA HIS A 184 -8.05 -13.26 9.38
C HIS A 184 -8.71 -12.89 8.03
N ASN A 185 -9.17 -11.64 7.88
CA ASN A 185 -9.78 -11.14 6.64
C ASN A 185 -8.76 -10.57 5.63
N ILE A 186 -7.47 -10.78 5.86
CA ILE A 186 -6.38 -10.33 4.99
C ILE A 186 -5.77 -11.53 4.28
N VAL A 187 -6.06 -11.64 2.99
CA VAL A 187 -5.66 -12.77 2.15
C VAL A 187 -4.39 -12.41 1.39
N TYR A 188 -3.33 -13.18 1.64
CA TYR A 188 -2.09 -13.10 0.89
C TYR A 188 -2.16 -13.96 -0.35
N LYS A 189 -2.04 -13.36 -1.54
CA LYS A 189 -1.80 -14.10 -2.77
C LYS A 189 -0.32 -14.03 -3.07
N LYS A 190 0.37 -15.14 -2.82
CA LYS A 190 1.79 -15.31 -3.12
C LYS A 190 2.00 -15.04 -4.61
N ALA A 191 3.09 -14.34 -4.95
CA ALA A 191 3.51 -14.14 -6.34
C ALA A 191 3.48 -15.49 -7.07
N CYS A 192 2.75 -15.56 -8.19
CA CYS A 192 2.85 -16.72 -9.08
C CYS A 192 4.30 -16.86 -9.53
N ALA A 193 4.83 -18.08 -9.40
CA ALA A 193 6.17 -18.47 -9.82
C ALA A 193 6.31 -18.44 -11.33
#